data_AF-A0A6J4P9H8-F1
#
_entry.id   AF-A0A6J4P9H8-F1
#
_cell.length_a   1.000
_cell.length_b   1.000
_cell.length_c   1.000
_cell.angle_alpha   90.00
_cell.angle_beta   90.00
_cell.angle_gamma   90.00
#
_symmetry.space_group_name_H-M   'P 1'
#
loop_
_entity.id
_entity.type
_entity.pdbx_description
1 polymer ?
#
loop_
_entity_poly.entity_id
_entity_poly.type
_entity_poly.pdbx_seq_one_letter_code
_entity_poly.pdbx_strand_id
1 'polypeptide(L)'
;MCFRLRKQLAEAFGPVNRWFCAQAYGRPVDDPETLLVYFIRSGGAADFAARFDAAMGPLNRWYCSEFHGRDIRDPEILWNYYMNCGAPALSIAG
;
A
#
# COMPACT_ATOMS: atom_id res chain seq x y z
N MET A 1 14.70 -1.65 -9.47
CA MET A 1 13.51 -2.27 -8.82
C MET A 1 12.29 -1.41 -9.12
N CYS A 2 11.15 -1.99 -9.50
CA CYS A 2 9.97 -1.19 -9.85
C CYS A 2 9.32 -0.53 -8.62
N PHE A 3 8.54 0.54 -8.84
CA PHE A 3 7.86 1.29 -7.77
C PHE A 3 7.02 0.38 -6.86
N ARG A 4 6.21 -0.51 -7.45
CA ARG A 4 5.38 -1.48 -6.73
C ARG A 4 6.19 -2.29 -5.73
N LEU A 5 7.28 -2.91 -6.19
CA LEU A 5 8.10 -3.77 -5.34
C LEU A 5 8.80 -2.97 -4.23
N ARG A 6 9.24 -1.72 -4.50
CA ARG A 6 9.78 -0.83 -3.44
C ARG A 6 8.76 -0.59 -2.32
N LYS A 7 7.51 -0.30 -2.66
CA LYS A 7 6.46 -0.05 -1.66
C LYS A 7 6.09 -1.32 -0.89
N GLN A 8 5.97 -2.45 -1.58
CA GLN A 8 5.66 -3.72 -0.92
C GLN A 8 6.74 -4.13 0.09
N LEU A 9 8.03 -4.02 -0.28
CA LEU A 9 9.13 -4.32 0.64
C LEU A 9 9.20 -3.31 1.79
N ALA A 10 8.89 -2.03 1.55
CA ALA A 10 8.84 -1.03 2.61
C ALA A 10 7.78 -1.35 3.67
N GLU A 11 6.61 -1.87 3.27
CA GLU A 11 5.58 -2.32 4.21
C GLU A 11 5.97 -3.63 4.92
N ALA A 12 6.49 -4.60 4.17
CA ALA A 12 6.93 -5.89 4.72
C ALA A 12 8.04 -5.74 5.77
N PHE A 13 8.96 -4.80 5.58
CA PHE A 13 10.05 -4.53 6.54
C PHE A 13 9.74 -3.36 7.49
N GLY A 14 8.54 -2.80 7.37
CA GLY A 14 8.10 -1.63 8.11
C GLY A 14 7.77 -1.94 9.57
N PRO A 15 7.64 -0.89 10.40
CA PRO A 15 7.40 -1.03 11.84
C PRO A 15 6.08 -1.77 12.15
N VAL A 16 5.07 -1.63 11.30
CA VAL A 16 3.77 -2.29 11.47
C VAL A 16 3.91 -3.81 11.36
N ASN A 17 4.51 -4.31 10.26
CA ASN A 17 4.71 -5.76 10.10
C ASN A 17 5.65 -6.32 11.17
N ARG A 18 6.72 -5.58 11.54
CA ARG A 18 7.61 -5.96 12.65
C ARG A 18 6.86 -6.11 13.97
N TRP A 19 5.97 -5.16 14.28
CA TRP A 19 5.17 -5.22 15.50
C TRP A 19 4.27 -6.45 15.51
N PHE A 20 3.50 -6.70 14.45
CA PHE A 20 2.64 -7.89 14.35
C PHE A 20 3.43 -9.20 14.40
N CYS A 21 4.56 -9.25 13.69
CA CYS A 21 5.45 -10.40 13.70
C CYS A 21 5.99 -10.65 15.12
N ALA A 22 6.44 -9.60 15.82
CA ALA A 22 6.94 -9.74 17.19
C ALA A 22 5.88 -10.25 18.16
N GLN A 23 4.62 -9.82 18.02
CA GLN A 23 3.50 -10.36 18.79
C GLN A 23 3.26 -11.85 18.48
N ALA A 24 3.30 -12.24 17.20
CA ALA A 24 3.06 -13.62 16.78
C ALA A 24 4.15 -14.60 17.24
N TYR A 25 5.41 -14.16 17.30
CA TYR A 25 6.55 -15.00 17.69
C TYR A 25 6.97 -14.83 19.16
N GLY A 26 6.37 -13.90 19.91
CA GLY A 26 6.68 -13.64 21.32
C GLY A 26 8.08 -13.07 21.56
N ARG A 27 8.73 -12.50 20.53
CA ARG A 27 10.07 -11.90 20.60
C ARG A 27 10.24 -10.85 19.51
N PRO A 28 11.17 -9.89 19.64
CA PRO A 28 11.55 -9.02 18.53
C PRO A 28 12.01 -9.83 17.30
N VAL A 29 11.55 -9.42 16.12
CA VAL A 29 11.90 -10.03 14.83
C VAL A 29 12.37 -8.95 13.88
N ASP A 30 13.65 -9.01 13.50
CA ASP A 30 14.26 -8.11 12.52
C ASP A 30 14.84 -8.86 11.31
N ASP A 31 14.79 -10.19 11.31
CA ASP A 31 15.31 -10.98 10.20
C ASP A 31 14.41 -10.81 8.95
N PRO A 32 14.97 -10.43 7.79
CA PRO A 32 14.17 -10.12 6.61
C PRO A 32 13.32 -11.28 6.12
N GLU A 33 13.82 -12.52 6.24
CA GLU A 33 13.12 -13.71 5.76
C GLU A 33 11.84 -13.97 6.55
N THR A 34 11.92 -13.99 7.89
CA THR A 34 10.74 -14.17 8.75
C THR A 34 9.75 -13.04 8.57
N LEU A 35 10.20 -11.79 8.46
CA LEU A 35 9.32 -10.65 8.20
C LEU A 35 8.57 -10.81 6.87
N LEU A 36 9.26 -11.24 5.81
CA LEU A 36 8.67 -11.42 4.49
C LEU A 36 7.68 -12.60 4.47
N VAL A 37 8.07 -13.75 5.06
CA VAL A 37 7.23 -14.94 5.18
C VAL A 37 5.98 -14.61 5.99
N TYR A 38 6.13 -13.92 7.11
CA TYR A 38 5.00 -13.50 7.93
C TYR A 38 4.09 -12.53 7.18
N PHE A 39 4.63 -11.52 6.50
CA PHE A 39 3.86 -10.56 5.71
C PHE A 39 3.02 -11.24 4.61
N ILE A 40 3.57 -12.27 3.96
CA ILE A 40 2.84 -13.05 2.95
C ILE A 40 1.76 -13.91 3.62
N ARG A 41 2.11 -14.69 4.64
CA ARG A 41 1.21 -15.66 5.28
C ARG A 41 0.06 -15.00 6.06
N SER A 42 0.29 -13.82 6.62
CA SER A 42 -0.72 -13.04 7.37
C SER A 42 -1.66 -12.25 6.46
N GLY A 43 -1.45 -12.28 5.14
CA GLY A 43 -2.30 -11.58 4.17
C GLY A 43 -1.84 -10.16 3.83
N GLY A 44 -0.75 -9.64 4.41
CA GLY A 44 -0.19 -8.32 4.10
C GLY A 44 0.15 -8.14 2.62
N ALA A 45 0.66 -9.18 1.96
CA ALA A 45 0.93 -9.13 0.53
C ALA A 45 -0.34 -9.00 -0.34
N ALA A 46 -1.44 -9.64 0.08
CA ALA A 46 -2.72 -9.57 -0.62
C ALA A 46 -3.41 -8.22 -0.40
N ASP A 47 -3.41 -7.72 0.83
CA ASP A 47 -3.90 -6.38 1.18
C ASP A 47 -3.16 -5.28 0.40
N PHE A 48 -1.81 -5.35 0.38
CA PHE A 48 -1.00 -4.43 -0.40
C PHE A 48 -1.38 -4.45 -1.89
N ALA A 49 -1.56 -5.64 -2.48
CA ALA A 49 -1.93 -5.75 -3.89
C ALA A 49 -3.28 -5.08 -4.17
N ALA A 50 -4.28 -5.29 -3.32
CA ALA A 50 -5.60 -4.67 -3.46
C ALA A 50 -5.53 -3.13 -3.38
N ARG A 51 -4.79 -2.59 -2.39
CA ARG A 51 -4.58 -1.14 -2.27
C ARG A 51 -3.80 -0.56 -3.44
N PHE A 52 -2.79 -1.29 -3.92
CA PHE A 52 -1.98 -0.85 -5.06
C PHE A 52 -2.81 -0.79 -6.34
N ASP A 53 -3.63 -1.81 -6.60
CA ASP A 53 -4.50 -1.83 -7.77
C ASP A 53 -5.56 -0.72 -7.70
N ALA A 54 -6.12 -0.45 -6.50
CA ALA A 54 -7.01 0.69 -6.29
C ALA A 54 -6.32 2.04 -6.53
N ALA A 55 -5.09 2.21 -6.05
CA ALA A 55 -4.30 3.42 -6.25
C ALA A 55 -3.94 3.66 -7.73
N MET A 56 -3.66 2.60 -8.49
CA MET A 56 -3.40 2.69 -9.93
C MET A 56 -4.68 2.72 -10.77
N GLY A 57 -5.84 2.51 -10.14
CA GLY A 57 -7.13 2.38 -10.80
C GLY A 57 -7.60 3.67 -11.48
N PRO A 58 -8.47 3.55 -12.50
CA PRO A 58 -8.95 4.69 -13.28
C PRO A 58 -9.66 5.75 -12.42
N LEU A 59 -10.35 5.32 -11.35
CA LEU A 59 -11.05 6.24 -10.44
C LEU A 59 -10.07 7.14 -9.69
N ASN A 60 -9.09 6.56 -8.99
CA ASN A 60 -8.05 7.32 -8.27
C ASN A 60 -7.28 8.23 -9.22
N ARG A 61 -6.95 7.73 -10.41
CA ARG A 61 -6.27 8.51 -11.45
C ARG A 61 -7.08 9.74 -11.87
N TRP A 62 -8.39 9.59 -12.06
CA TRP A 62 -9.26 10.70 -12.43
C TRP A 62 -9.27 11.77 -11.33
N TYR A 63 -9.57 11.41 -10.09
CA TYR A 63 -9.58 12.35 -8.96
C TYR A 63 -8.23 13.03 -8.72
N CYS A 64 -7.14 12.27 -8.81
CA CYS A 64 -5.79 12.81 -8.70
C CYS A 64 -5.49 13.82 -9.82
N SER A 65 -5.93 13.55 -11.05
CA SER A 65 -5.74 14.46 -12.18
C SER A 65 -6.53 15.76 -12.02
N GLU A 66 -7.78 15.67 -11.55
CA GLU A 66 -8.62 16.83 -11.23
C GLU A 66 -7.97 17.67 -10.11
N PHE A 67 -7.50 17.02 -9.04
CA PHE A 67 -6.83 17.69 -7.93
C PHE A 67 -5.58 18.47 -8.36
N HIS A 68 -4.81 17.92 -9.30
CA HIS A 68 -3.58 18.54 -9.79
C HIS A 68 -3.76 19.43 -11.04
N GLY A 69 -4.96 19.51 -11.60
CA GLY A 69 -5.24 20.28 -12.83
C GLY A 69 -4.49 19.78 -14.08
N ARG A 70 -4.08 18.51 -14.11
CA ARG A 70 -3.36 17.88 -15.25
C ARG A 70 -3.52 16.36 -15.23
N ASP A 71 -3.37 15.71 -16.39
CA ASP A 71 -3.37 14.23 -16.47
C ASP A 71 -2.19 13.63 -15.69
N ILE A 72 -2.49 12.94 -14.59
CA ILE A 72 -1.51 12.24 -13.76
C ILE A 72 -1.48 10.76 -14.17
N ARG A 73 -0.28 10.25 -14.44
CA ARG A 73 -0.01 8.82 -14.70
C ARG A 73 1.14 8.28 -13.88
N ASP A 74 1.79 9.14 -13.10
CA ASP A 74 2.94 8.78 -12.30
C ASP A 74 2.51 7.90 -11.11
N PRO A 75 3.03 6.66 -10.99
CA PRO A 75 2.62 5.75 -9.92
C PRO A 75 2.90 6.27 -8.51
N GLU A 76 3.93 7.09 -8.33
CA GLU A 76 4.29 7.64 -7.03
C GLU A 76 3.31 8.74 -6.61
N ILE A 77 2.94 9.63 -7.53
CA ILE A 77 1.90 10.63 -7.28
C ILE A 77 0.55 9.95 -7.00
N LEU A 78 0.16 8.97 -7.80
CA LEU A 78 -1.11 8.24 -7.62
C LEU A 78 -1.19 7.50 -6.28
N TRP A 79 -0.11 6.83 -5.89
CA TRP A 79 -0.01 6.15 -4.60
C TRP A 79 -0.07 7.12 -3.44
N ASN A 80 0.71 8.20 -3.49
CA ASN A 80 0.74 9.19 -2.42
C ASN A 80 -0.63 9.89 -2.28
N TYR A 81 -1.30 10.19 -3.39
CA TYR A 81 -2.66 10.73 -3.37
C TYR A 81 -3.64 9.74 -2.71
N TYR A 82 -3.65 8.49 -3.13
CA TYR A 82 -4.51 7.44 -2.57
C TYR A 82 -4.33 7.28 -1.06
N MET A 83 -3.07 7.24 -0.59
CA MET A 83 -2.75 7.03 0.82
C MET A 83 -3.10 8.25 1.70
N ASN A 84 -3.07 9.47 1.16
CA ASN A 84 -3.27 10.70 1.93
C ASN A 84 -4.71 11.24 1.87
N CYS A 85 -5.38 11.07 0.75
CA CYS A 85 -6.74 11.57 0.55
C CYS A 85 -7.80 10.49 0.82
N GLY A 86 -7.37 9.24 1.02
CA GLY A 86 -8.23 8.07 0.97
C GLY A 86 -8.69 7.81 -0.46
N ALA A 87 -9.03 6.56 -0.79
CA ALA A 87 -9.92 6.34 -1.91
C ALA A 87 -11.12 7.31 -1.74
N PRO A 88 -11.60 7.98 -2.80
CA PRO A 88 -12.88 8.64 -2.71
C PRO A 88 -13.86 7.57 -2.25
N ALA A 89 -14.26 7.64 -0.98
CA ALA A 89 -15.38 6.89 -0.49
C ALA A 89 -16.48 7.12 -1.52
N LEU A 90 -17.07 6.04 -2.01
CA LEU A 90 -18.24 6.05 -2.88
C LEU A 90 -19.31 6.96 -2.27
N SER A 91 -19.22 8.27 -2.50
CA SER A 91 -20.28 9.24 -2.35
C SER A 91 -21.08 9.16 -3.65
N ILE A 92 -21.67 8.00 -3.86
CA ILE A 92 -22.82 7.83 -4.74
C ILE A 92 -23.86 7.13 -3.86
N ALA A 93 -24.44 7.90 -2.96
CA ALA A 93 -25.75 7.62 -2.40
C ALA A 93 -26.55 8.92 -2.58
N GLY A 94 -27.24 8.99 -3.72
CA GLY A 94 -28.43 9.82 -3.85
C GLY A 94 -29.63 9.12 -3.19
#